data_AF-A0A2G4H5L9-F1
#
_entry.id   AF-A0A2G4H5L9-F1
#
_cell.length_a   1.000
_cell.length_b   1.000
_cell.length_c   1.000
_cell.angle_alpha   90.00
_cell.angle_beta   90.00
_cell.angle_gamma   90.00
#
_symmetry.space_group_name_H-M   'P 1'
#
loop_
_entity.id
_entity.type
_entity.pdbx_description
1 polymer ?
#
loop_
_entity_poly.entity_id
_entity_poly.type
_entity_poly.pdbx_seq_one_letter_code
_entity_poly.pdbx_strand_id
1 'polypeptide(L)'
;MAGVGTSSRVDRIVDAAARSSDVWARSLIELSERDGDELFGPIAGEVFADGVETIYEGYLVHHAPRGRVFAAPDREQALLLGDYLYATGLVQVCAAGDVEAIAALADLVSLAAHLRAEGGVIVDAELWLATARHLAGPRDDALFNAREALRSGDPTLLCALVSDADAVSPLQEHRSLMGDVR
;
A
#
# COMPACT_ATOMS: atom_id res chain seq x y z
N MET A 1 -27.76 22.58 0.11
CA MET A 1 -27.29 21.69 -0.96
C MET A 1 -25.95 21.15 -0.52
N ALA A 2 -25.92 19.90 -0.03
CA ALA A 2 -24.67 19.25 0.31
C ALA A 2 -23.85 19.13 -0.99
N GLY A 3 -22.63 19.65 -0.99
CA GLY A 3 -21.72 19.45 -2.11
C GLY A 3 -21.58 17.96 -2.33
N VAL A 4 -21.71 17.52 -3.59
CA VAL A 4 -21.28 16.19 -3.99
C VAL A 4 -19.77 16.20 -3.78
N GLY A 5 -19.34 15.81 -2.58
CA GLY A 5 -17.93 15.66 -2.26
C GLY A 5 -17.36 14.64 -3.23
N THR A 6 -16.25 14.97 -3.89
CA THR A 6 -15.51 14.01 -4.69
C THR A 6 -15.22 12.79 -3.82
N SER A 7 -15.67 11.60 -4.25
CA SER A 7 -15.40 10.33 -3.58
C SER A 7 -13.89 10.16 -3.38
N SER A 8 -13.47 9.75 -2.18
CA SER A 8 -12.04 9.50 -1.87
C SER A 8 -11.51 8.28 -2.64
N ARG A 9 -10.19 8.07 -2.68
CA ARG A 9 -9.60 6.84 -3.25
C ARG A 9 -10.05 5.60 -2.49
N VAL A 10 -10.13 5.71 -1.18
CA VAL A 10 -10.59 4.64 -0.30
C VAL A 10 -12.06 4.29 -0.61
N ASP A 11 -12.93 5.29 -0.80
CA ASP A 11 -14.32 5.05 -1.21
C ASP A 11 -14.39 4.33 -2.56
N ARG A 12 -13.54 4.70 -3.54
CA ARG A 12 -13.47 4.02 -4.84
C ARG A 12 -13.05 2.55 -4.72
N ILE A 13 -12.14 2.23 -3.80
CA ILE A 13 -11.73 0.84 -3.51
C ILE A 13 -12.92 0.04 -3.00
N VAL A 14 -13.63 0.57 -1.99
CA VAL A 14 -14.84 -0.04 -1.42
C VAL A 14 -15.87 -0.31 -2.51
N ASP A 15 -16.18 0.72 -3.29
CA ASP A 15 -17.16 0.69 -4.35
C ASP A 15 -16.82 -0.35 -5.43
N ALA A 16 -15.56 -0.42 -5.84
CA ALA A 16 -15.10 -1.37 -6.83
C ALA A 16 -15.18 -2.82 -6.32
N ALA A 17 -14.75 -3.06 -5.08
CA ALA A 17 -14.81 -4.38 -4.45
C ALA A 17 -16.25 -4.86 -4.24
N ALA A 18 -17.13 -4.00 -3.71
CA ALA A 18 -18.53 -4.34 -3.49
C ALA A 18 -19.28 -4.67 -4.79
N ARG A 19 -18.95 -3.98 -5.89
CA ARG A 19 -19.54 -4.25 -7.21
C ARG A 19 -19.00 -5.53 -7.87
N SER A 20 -17.79 -5.95 -7.53
CA SER A 20 -17.18 -7.13 -8.16
C SER A 20 -17.59 -8.44 -7.50
N SER A 21 -17.96 -8.44 -6.20
CA SER A 21 -18.36 -9.65 -5.49
C SER A 21 -19.13 -9.38 -4.20
N ASP A 22 -20.21 -10.15 -3.98
CA ASP A 22 -20.94 -10.18 -2.69
C ASP A 22 -20.05 -10.69 -1.53
N VAL A 23 -18.99 -11.45 -1.82
CA VAL A 23 -18.03 -11.88 -0.80
C VAL A 23 -17.25 -10.65 -0.30
N TRP A 24 -16.72 -9.83 -1.20
CA TRP A 24 -15.99 -8.61 -0.84
C TRP A 24 -16.87 -7.57 -0.19
N ALA A 25 -18.12 -7.43 -0.65
CA ALA A 25 -19.10 -6.56 -0.01
C ALA A 25 -19.33 -6.93 1.46
N ARG A 26 -19.36 -8.24 1.79
CA ARG A 26 -19.52 -8.73 3.17
C ARG A 26 -18.25 -8.64 4.01
N SER A 27 -17.09 -8.44 3.41
CA SER A 27 -15.83 -8.22 4.12
C SER A 27 -15.62 -6.75 4.52
N LEU A 28 -16.54 -5.85 4.14
CA LEU A 28 -16.43 -4.44 4.49
C LEU A 28 -16.68 -4.21 5.98
N ILE A 29 -15.84 -3.36 6.56
CA ILE A 29 -16.04 -2.81 7.90
C ILE A 29 -17.25 -1.87 7.88
N GLU A 30 -17.94 -1.74 9.02
CA GLU A 30 -19.01 -0.76 9.22
C GLU A 30 -18.54 0.65 8.90
N LEU A 31 -19.37 1.44 8.23
CA LEU A 31 -18.95 2.74 7.69
C LEU A 31 -18.37 3.69 8.75
N SER A 32 -18.87 3.64 9.99
CA SER A 32 -18.39 4.47 11.10
C SER A 32 -17.03 4.06 11.65
N GLU A 33 -16.57 2.85 11.34
CA GLU A 33 -15.30 2.28 11.81
C GLU A 33 -14.23 2.26 10.70
N ARG A 34 -14.61 2.66 9.48
CA ARG A 34 -13.69 2.78 8.35
C ARG A 34 -12.72 3.92 8.58
N ASP A 35 -11.48 3.64 8.23
CA ASP A 35 -10.47 4.67 8.07
C ASP A 35 -10.44 5.09 6.60
N GLY A 36 -10.70 6.37 6.35
CA GLY A 36 -10.75 6.96 5.02
C GLY A 36 -9.44 7.62 4.59
N ASP A 37 -8.42 7.63 5.46
CA ASP A 37 -7.18 8.35 5.20
C ASP A 37 -6.37 7.67 4.10
N GLU A 38 -6.01 8.46 3.09
CA GLU A 38 -5.14 8.03 1.99
C GLU A 38 -3.68 8.18 2.42
N LEU A 39 -2.85 7.16 2.17
CA LEU A 39 -1.50 7.15 2.73
C LEU A 39 -0.41 7.31 1.66
N PHE A 40 -0.31 6.37 0.73
CA PHE A 40 0.79 6.34 -0.24
C PHE A 40 0.38 6.77 -1.64
N GLY A 41 -0.91 6.66 -1.99
CA GLY A 41 -1.46 7.12 -3.26
C GLY A 41 -1.18 8.60 -3.54
N PRO A 42 -1.48 9.53 -2.61
CA PRO A 42 -1.18 10.95 -2.78
C PRO A 42 0.31 11.25 -3.04
N ILE A 43 1.20 10.43 -2.48
CA ILE A 43 2.66 10.56 -2.60
C ILE A 43 3.14 10.02 -3.95
N ALA A 44 2.47 9.00 -4.50
CA ALA A 44 2.83 8.35 -5.77
C ALA A 44 2.51 9.17 -7.03
N GLY A 45 1.84 10.32 -6.86
CA GLY A 45 1.43 11.18 -7.96
C GLY A 45 0.13 10.70 -8.62
N GLU A 46 -0.61 11.65 -9.21
CA GLU A 46 -1.98 11.44 -9.69
C GLU A 46 -2.14 10.27 -10.68
N VAL A 47 -1.11 9.99 -11.49
CA VAL A 47 -1.12 8.90 -12.48
C VAL A 47 -1.20 7.52 -11.81
N PHE A 48 -0.55 7.35 -10.66
CA PHE A 48 -0.43 6.05 -9.99
C PHE A 48 -1.23 5.96 -8.70
N ALA A 49 -1.75 7.09 -8.20
CA ALA A 49 -2.32 7.22 -6.88
C ALA A 49 -3.41 6.17 -6.56
N ASP A 50 -4.38 5.98 -7.46
CA ASP A 50 -5.48 5.02 -7.25
C ASP A 50 -4.96 3.58 -7.17
N GLY A 51 -4.01 3.22 -8.03
CA GLY A 51 -3.40 1.90 -8.07
C GLY A 51 -2.56 1.60 -6.84
N VAL A 52 -1.71 2.55 -6.44
CA VAL A 52 -0.87 2.43 -5.24
C VAL A 52 -1.71 2.31 -3.99
N GLU A 53 -2.76 3.13 -3.85
CA GLU A 53 -3.65 3.08 -2.69
C GLU A 53 -4.41 1.75 -2.61
N THR A 54 -4.85 1.22 -3.76
CA THR A 54 -5.52 -0.09 -3.85
C THR A 54 -4.59 -1.23 -3.48
N ILE A 55 -3.34 -1.21 -3.97
CA ILE A 55 -2.33 -2.22 -3.59
C ILE A 55 -2.03 -2.10 -2.10
N TYR A 56 -1.90 -0.88 -1.55
CA TYR A 56 -1.65 -0.70 -0.12
C TYR A 56 -2.78 -1.26 0.75
N GLU A 57 -4.05 -1.09 0.37
CA GLU A 57 -5.16 -1.73 1.08
C GLU A 57 -5.05 -3.26 1.02
N GLY A 58 -4.67 -3.84 -0.13
CA GLY A 58 -4.40 -5.27 -0.26
C GLY A 58 -3.29 -5.76 0.67
N TYR A 59 -2.24 -4.94 0.82
CA TYR A 59 -1.13 -5.23 1.72
C TYR A 59 -1.56 -5.26 3.18
N LEU A 60 -2.39 -4.28 3.60
CA LEU A 60 -2.95 -4.27 4.95
C LEU A 60 -3.84 -5.48 5.21
N VAL A 61 -4.68 -5.86 4.23
CA VAL A 61 -5.51 -7.08 4.35
C VAL A 61 -4.65 -8.34 4.50
N HIS A 62 -3.49 -8.41 3.86
CA HIS A 62 -2.57 -9.56 4.00
C HIS A 62 -1.81 -9.59 5.33
N HIS A 63 -1.39 -8.44 5.83
CA HIS A 63 -0.33 -8.37 6.84
C HIS A 63 -0.70 -7.67 8.14
N ALA A 64 -1.69 -6.78 8.12
CA ALA A 64 -2.15 -6.07 9.30
C ALA A 64 -3.19 -6.88 10.08
N PRO A 65 -3.41 -6.57 11.38
CA PRO A 65 -4.52 -7.15 12.14
C PRO A 65 -5.88 -6.89 11.50
N ARG A 66 -6.03 -5.78 10.76
CA ARG A 66 -7.19 -5.44 9.93
C ARG A 66 -6.79 -4.45 8.83
N GLY A 67 -7.55 -4.41 7.73
CA GLY A 67 -7.48 -3.34 6.74
C GLY A 67 -8.13 -2.05 7.25
N ARG A 68 -8.07 -0.98 6.43
CA ARG A 68 -8.74 0.29 6.73
C ARG A 68 -10.24 0.19 6.50
N VAL A 69 -10.63 -0.54 5.45
CA VAL A 69 -12.05 -0.71 5.07
C VAL A 69 -12.50 -2.15 5.00
N PHE A 70 -11.57 -3.12 5.10
CA PHE A 70 -11.88 -4.53 5.08
C PHE A 70 -11.47 -5.27 6.36
N ALA A 71 -12.37 -6.14 6.82
CA ALA A 71 -12.12 -7.13 7.85
C ALA A 71 -12.60 -8.49 7.33
N ALA A 72 -11.70 -9.23 6.66
CA ALA A 72 -12.00 -10.57 6.21
C ALA A 72 -12.25 -11.49 7.43
N PRO A 73 -13.22 -12.41 7.36
CA PRO A 73 -13.63 -13.22 8.51
C PRO A 73 -12.60 -14.31 8.88
N ASP A 74 -11.72 -14.67 7.96
CA ASP A 74 -10.67 -15.69 8.13
C ASP A 74 -9.45 -15.37 7.25
N ARG A 75 -8.37 -16.13 7.47
CA ARG A 75 -7.08 -15.91 6.79
C ARG A 75 -7.15 -16.25 5.30
N GLU A 76 -7.91 -17.26 4.93
CA GLU A 76 -8.08 -17.69 3.54
C GLU A 76 -8.80 -16.62 2.71
N GLN A 77 -9.86 -16.01 3.25
CA GLN A 77 -10.54 -14.89 2.62
C GLN A 77 -9.69 -13.63 2.63
N ALA A 78 -8.92 -13.37 3.69
CA ALA A 78 -7.95 -12.26 3.70
C ALA A 78 -6.92 -12.40 2.57
N LEU A 79 -6.38 -13.61 2.38
CA LEU A 79 -5.44 -13.89 1.29
C LEU A 79 -6.05 -13.56 -0.08
N LEU A 80 -7.23 -14.10 -0.38
CA LEU A 80 -7.89 -13.89 -1.67
C LEU A 80 -8.35 -12.44 -1.88
N LEU A 81 -8.78 -11.75 -0.81
CA LEU A 81 -9.15 -10.33 -0.88
C LEU A 81 -7.94 -9.46 -1.16
N GLY A 82 -6.82 -9.70 -0.48
CA GLY A 82 -5.58 -8.99 -0.76
C GLY A 82 -5.05 -9.26 -2.17
N ASP A 83 -5.14 -10.51 -2.67
CA ASP A 83 -4.77 -10.86 -4.05
C ASP A 83 -5.66 -10.12 -5.07
N TYR A 84 -6.97 -10.05 -4.80
CA TYR A 84 -7.90 -9.27 -5.61
C TYR A 84 -7.52 -7.78 -5.65
N LEU A 85 -7.19 -7.19 -4.50
CA LEU A 85 -6.80 -5.79 -4.39
C LEU A 85 -5.46 -5.51 -5.08
N TYR A 86 -4.46 -6.38 -4.90
CA TYR A 86 -3.19 -6.32 -5.63
C TYR A 86 -3.40 -6.36 -7.15
N ALA A 87 -4.18 -7.33 -7.64
CA ALA A 87 -4.46 -7.46 -9.07
C ALA A 87 -5.21 -6.22 -9.60
N THR A 88 -6.19 -5.71 -8.85
CA THR A 88 -6.97 -4.52 -9.23
C THR A 88 -6.08 -3.29 -9.31
N GLY A 89 -5.24 -3.05 -8.30
CA GLY A 89 -4.33 -1.90 -8.29
C GLY A 89 -3.23 -2.00 -9.35
N LEU A 90 -2.71 -3.20 -9.63
CA LEU A 90 -1.79 -3.42 -10.74
C LEU A 90 -2.44 -3.10 -12.09
N VAL A 91 -3.70 -3.48 -12.33
CA VAL A 91 -4.42 -3.11 -13.56
C VAL A 91 -4.52 -1.59 -13.69
N GLN A 92 -4.78 -0.87 -12.59
CA GLN A 92 -4.84 0.60 -12.58
C GLN A 92 -3.49 1.23 -12.92
N VAL A 93 -2.38 0.73 -12.35
CA VAL A 93 -1.02 1.20 -12.67
C VAL A 93 -0.65 0.89 -14.12
N CYS A 94 -0.95 -0.33 -14.59
CA CYS A 94 -0.65 -0.77 -15.95
C CYS A 94 -1.30 0.10 -17.03
N ALA A 95 -2.42 0.76 -16.72
CA ALA A 95 -3.09 1.67 -17.65
C ALA A 95 -2.21 2.86 -18.08
N ALA A 96 -1.21 3.23 -17.26
CA ALA A 96 -0.24 4.27 -17.60
C ALA A 96 0.87 3.80 -18.57
N GLY A 97 1.05 2.48 -18.75
CA GLY A 97 2.07 1.91 -19.62
C GLY A 97 3.52 2.08 -19.14
N ASP A 98 3.74 2.52 -17.90
CA ASP A 98 5.06 2.67 -17.30
C ASP A 98 5.54 1.34 -16.71
N VAL A 99 6.41 0.64 -17.46
CA VAL A 99 6.98 -0.65 -17.06
C VAL A 99 7.88 -0.54 -15.84
N GLU A 100 8.57 0.60 -15.68
CA GLU A 100 9.45 0.84 -14.53
C GLU A 100 8.61 1.00 -13.25
N ALA A 101 7.49 1.72 -13.31
CA ALA A 101 6.54 1.81 -12.20
C ALA A 101 5.96 0.45 -11.80
N ILE A 102 5.59 -0.38 -12.78
CA ILE A 102 5.09 -1.74 -12.53
C ILE A 102 6.17 -2.58 -11.85
N ALA A 103 7.41 -2.54 -12.34
CA ALA A 103 8.52 -3.27 -11.75
C ALA A 103 8.80 -2.80 -10.31
N ALA A 104 8.79 -1.48 -10.07
CA ALA A 104 9.02 -0.91 -8.75
C ALA A 104 7.97 -1.37 -7.72
N LEU A 105 6.69 -1.46 -8.12
CA LEU A 105 5.61 -1.93 -7.24
C LEU A 105 5.61 -3.45 -7.03
N ALA A 106 5.87 -4.23 -8.08
CA ALA A 106 5.99 -5.69 -7.96
C ALA A 106 7.14 -6.05 -7.00
N ASP A 107 8.25 -5.33 -7.11
CA ASP A 107 9.42 -5.51 -6.26
C ASP A 107 9.16 -5.09 -4.80
N LEU A 108 8.44 -3.97 -4.58
CA LEU A 108 7.95 -3.57 -3.24
C LEU A 108 7.15 -4.69 -2.57
N VAL A 109 6.11 -5.20 -3.25
CA VAL A 109 5.20 -6.21 -2.70
C VAL A 109 5.96 -7.50 -2.38
N SER A 110 6.81 -7.96 -3.31
CA SER A 110 7.58 -9.19 -3.13
C SER A 110 8.58 -9.06 -1.98
N LEU A 111 9.29 -7.93 -1.87
CA LEU A 111 10.30 -7.73 -0.83
C LEU A 111 9.65 -7.60 0.55
N ALA A 112 8.56 -6.83 0.67
CA ALA A 112 7.83 -6.69 1.93
C ALA A 112 7.26 -8.04 2.42
N ALA A 113 6.63 -8.80 1.53
CA ALA A 113 6.12 -10.14 1.86
C ALA A 113 7.25 -11.09 2.29
N HIS A 114 8.41 -11.05 1.61
CA HIS A 114 9.58 -11.85 1.97
C HIS A 114 10.11 -11.50 3.37
N LEU A 115 10.33 -10.21 3.65
CA LEU A 115 10.84 -9.75 4.95
C LEU A 115 9.91 -10.13 6.11
N ARG A 116 8.59 -10.03 5.91
CA ARG A 116 7.60 -10.47 6.90
C ARG A 116 7.61 -11.98 7.12
N ALA A 117 7.77 -12.77 6.06
CA ALA A 117 7.82 -14.23 6.16
C ALA A 117 9.07 -14.72 6.92
N GLU A 118 10.22 -14.06 6.71
CA GLU A 118 11.48 -14.39 7.38
C GLU A 118 11.59 -13.84 8.81
N GLY A 119 10.63 -13.00 9.24
CA GLY A 119 10.73 -12.29 10.53
C GLY A 119 11.93 -11.32 10.58
N GLY A 120 12.24 -10.70 9.44
CA GLY A 120 13.35 -9.79 9.26
C GLY A 120 13.15 -8.42 9.92
N VAL A 121 13.94 -7.43 9.47
CA VAL A 121 13.83 -6.05 9.95
C VAL A 121 12.48 -5.46 9.52
N ILE A 122 11.77 -4.82 10.44
CA ILE A 122 10.50 -4.12 10.18
C ILE A 122 10.79 -2.75 9.56
N VAL A 123 10.68 -2.66 8.23
CA VAL A 123 10.93 -1.44 7.42
C VAL A 123 9.88 -1.23 6.32
N ASP A 124 8.70 -1.85 6.47
CA ASP A 124 7.66 -1.81 5.45
C ASP A 124 7.22 -0.36 5.15
N ALA A 125 7.07 0.45 6.18
CA ALA A 125 6.66 1.85 6.05
C ALA A 125 7.65 2.65 5.20
N GLU A 126 8.95 2.47 5.46
CA GLU A 126 10.04 3.10 4.72
C GLU A 126 10.07 2.61 3.27
N LEU A 127 9.85 1.31 3.04
CA LEU A 127 9.83 0.71 1.72
C LEU A 127 8.65 1.24 0.88
N TRP A 128 7.46 1.35 1.49
CA TRP A 128 6.28 1.95 0.85
C TRP A 128 6.50 3.41 0.50
N LEU A 129 6.99 4.21 1.44
CA LEU A 129 7.22 5.64 1.22
C LEU A 129 8.28 5.91 0.14
N ALA A 130 9.41 5.21 0.18
CA ALA A 130 10.45 5.34 -0.83
C ALA A 130 9.94 4.96 -2.22
N THR A 131 9.10 3.92 -2.31
CA THR A 131 8.50 3.50 -3.58
C THR A 131 7.52 4.54 -4.11
N ALA A 132 6.62 5.07 -3.27
CA ALA A 132 5.68 6.11 -3.68
C ALA A 132 6.42 7.36 -4.19
N ARG A 133 7.46 7.81 -3.47
CA ARG A 133 8.29 8.95 -3.90
C ARG A 133 8.99 8.68 -5.22
N HIS A 134 9.53 7.48 -5.41
CA HIS A 134 10.15 7.10 -6.67
C HIS A 134 9.16 7.18 -7.84
N LEU A 135 7.90 6.78 -7.66
CA LEU A 135 6.86 6.87 -8.70
C LEU A 135 6.50 8.31 -9.11
N ALA A 136 6.47 9.25 -8.16
CA ALA A 136 6.20 10.66 -8.44
C ALA A 136 7.43 11.46 -8.89
N GLY A 137 8.63 10.98 -8.55
CA GLY A 137 9.88 11.69 -8.74
C GLY A 137 10.70 11.24 -9.96
N PRO A 138 11.92 11.78 -10.11
CA PRO A 138 12.88 11.32 -11.11
C PRO A 138 13.21 9.84 -10.94
N ARG A 139 13.33 9.12 -12.06
CA ARG A 139 13.76 7.73 -12.11
C ARG A 139 15.28 7.66 -12.04
N ASP A 140 15.79 7.37 -10.84
CA ASP A 140 17.20 7.10 -10.58
C ASP A 140 17.39 5.73 -9.91
N ASP A 141 18.65 5.34 -9.74
CA ASP A 141 19.01 4.03 -9.18
C ASP A 141 18.93 3.98 -7.64
N ALA A 142 18.51 5.07 -6.96
CA ALA A 142 18.61 5.16 -5.51
C ALA A 142 17.72 4.12 -4.80
N LEU A 143 16.47 3.97 -5.26
CA LEU A 143 15.55 2.96 -4.72
C LEU A 143 16.03 1.54 -5.03
N PHE A 144 16.54 1.30 -6.24
CA PHE A 144 17.09 0.00 -6.63
C PHE A 144 18.24 -0.40 -5.69
N ASN A 145 19.23 0.49 -5.52
CA ASN A 145 20.38 0.25 -4.64
C ASN A 145 19.96 0.04 -3.17
N ALA A 146 18.96 0.79 -2.69
CA ALA A 146 18.44 0.63 -1.34
C ALA A 146 17.79 -0.75 -1.12
N ARG A 147 17.07 -1.28 -2.11
CA ARG A 147 16.44 -2.61 -2.03
C ARG A 147 17.46 -3.75 -2.12
N GLU A 148 18.51 -3.60 -2.92
CA GLU A 148 19.60 -4.58 -2.97
C GLU A 148 20.35 -4.67 -1.64
N ALA A 149 20.62 -3.52 -1.00
CA ALA A 149 21.18 -3.50 0.35
C ALA A 149 20.23 -4.16 1.36
N LEU A 150 18.93 -3.84 1.28
CA LEU A 150 17.92 -4.41 2.18
C LEU A 150 17.79 -5.93 2.04
N ARG A 151 17.87 -6.47 0.81
CA ARG A 151 17.93 -7.94 0.57
C ARG A 151 19.12 -8.61 1.24
N SER A 152 20.21 -7.87 1.39
CA SER A 152 21.42 -8.31 2.10
C SER A 152 21.32 -8.10 3.62
N GLY A 153 20.19 -7.60 4.11
CA GLY A 153 19.91 -7.34 5.52
C GLY A 153 20.28 -5.94 6.01
N ASP A 154 20.67 -5.02 5.12
CA ASP A 154 21.05 -3.65 5.49
C ASP A 154 19.97 -2.61 5.10
N PRO A 155 19.23 -2.06 6.08
CA PRO A 155 18.19 -1.08 5.82
C PRO A 155 18.72 0.36 5.67
N THR A 156 20.03 0.59 5.84
CA THR A 156 20.60 1.94 5.99
C THR A 156 20.28 2.86 4.82
N LEU A 157 20.46 2.36 3.59
CA LEU A 157 20.17 3.14 2.38
C LEU A 157 18.68 3.47 2.26
N LEU A 158 17.80 2.53 2.58
CA LEU A 158 16.36 2.76 2.54
C LEU A 158 15.95 3.84 3.56
N CYS A 159 16.43 3.74 4.80
CA CYS A 159 16.13 4.73 5.85
C CYS A 159 16.61 6.14 5.46
N ALA A 160 17.75 6.24 4.76
CA ALA A 160 18.25 7.52 4.29
C ALA A 160 17.30 8.23 3.30
N LEU A 161 16.62 7.47 2.43
CA LEU A 161 15.67 8.00 1.42
C LEU A 161 14.41 8.64 2.02
N VAL A 162 14.11 8.36 3.28
CA VAL A 162 12.84 8.74 3.93
C VAL A 162 13.05 9.52 5.23
N SER A 163 14.22 10.13 5.40
CA SER A 163 14.66 10.72 6.67
C SER A 163 14.15 12.15 6.96
N ASP A 164 13.27 12.71 6.13
CA ASP A 164 12.74 14.07 6.28
C ASP A 164 11.46 14.15 7.14
N ALA A 165 11.06 15.38 7.49
CA ALA A 165 9.92 15.63 8.36
C ALA A 165 8.57 15.20 7.75
N ASP A 166 8.42 15.31 6.43
CA ASP A 166 7.19 14.96 5.72
C ASP A 166 6.95 13.45 5.68
N ALA A 167 8.02 12.65 5.88
CA ALA A 167 7.92 11.21 6.03
C ALA A 167 7.26 10.76 7.35
N VAL A 168 7.31 11.60 8.40
CA VAL A 168 6.95 11.16 9.77
C VAL A 168 5.51 10.67 9.87
N SER A 169 4.56 11.39 9.28
CA SER A 169 3.14 11.06 9.37
C SER A 169 2.79 9.73 8.67
N PRO A 170 3.14 9.52 7.38
CA PRO A 170 2.88 8.23 6.72
C PRO A 170 3.53 7.05 7.44
N LEU A 171 4.75 7.23 7.95
CA LEU A 171 5.46 6.19 8.69
C LEU A 171 4.80 5.87 10.04
N GLN A 172 4.27 6.86 10.74
CA GLN A 172 3.56 6.67 12.00
C GLN A 172 2.23 5.96 11.79
N GLU A 173 1.46 6.38 10.78
CA GLU A 173 0.16 5.79 10.49
C GLU A 173 0.29 4.34 10.05
N HIS A 174 1.23 4.04 9.15
CA HIS A 174 1.50 2.66 8.75
C HIS A 174 1.81 1.77 9.98
N ARG A 175 2.70 2.22 10.87
CA ARG A 175 3.07 1.46 12.07
C ARG A 175 1.88 1.26 13.02
N SER A 176 1.01 2.27 13.15
CA SER A 176 -0.25 2.18 13.90
C SER A 176 -1.14 1.08 13.33
N LEU A 177 -1.37 1.10 12.00
CA LEU A 177 -2.19 0.10 11.30
C LEU A 177 -1.62 -1.32 11.41
N MET A 178 -0.30 -1.46 11.39
CA MET A 178 0.38 -2.75 11.54
C MET A 178 0.37 -3.28 12.97
N GLY A 179 0.00 -2.48 13.97
CA GLY A 179 0.15 -2.84 15.38
C GLY A 179 1.60 -2.88 15.84
N ASP A 180 2.52 -2.28 15.06
CA ASP A 180 3.95 -2.14 15.36
C ASP A 180 4.13 -0.97 16.34
N VAL A 181 3.52 -1.06 17.52
CA VAL A 181 3.68 -0.06 18.58
C VAL A 181 5.00 -0.32 19.29
N ARG A 182 5.89 0.69 19.27
CA ARG A 182 7.10 0.74 20.11
C ARG A 182 6.77 0.77 21.59
#